data_AF-A0A7W0NRE8-F1
#
_entry.id   AF-A0A7W0NRE8-F1
#
_cell.length_a   1.000
_cell.length_b   1.000
_cell.length_c   1.000
_cell.angle_alpha   90.00
_cell.angle_beta   90.00
_cell.angle_gamma   90.00
#
_symmetry.space_group_name_H-M   'P 1'
#
loop_
_entity.id
_entity.type
_entity.pdbx_description
1 polymer ?
#
loop_
_entity_poly.entity_id
_entity_poly.type
_entity_poly.pdbx_seq_one_letter_code
_entity_poly.pdbx_strand_id
1 'polypeptide(L)' 'NEDIARLARQHNDANVLALPARFMSDDEAGKVLKAWFAADFEGGRHAKRVEKITEIES' A
#
# COMPACT_ATOMS: atom_id res chain seq x y z
N ASN A 1 -1.95 -11.51 -3.96
CA ASN A 1 -1.44 -10.98 -2.68
C ASN A 1 -2.20 -9.71 -2.31
N GLU A 2 -3.51 -9.83 -2.13
CA GLU A 2 -4.42 -8.68 -1.93
C GLU A 2 -4.26 -8.06 -0.54
N ASP A 3 -4.02 -8.90 0.47
CA ASP A 3 -3.90 -8.45 1.86
C ASP A 3 -2.70 -7.51 2.03
N ILE A 4 -1.56 -7.81 1.40
CA ILE A 4 -0.40 -6.91 1.46
C ILE A 4 -0.70 -5.58 0.77
N ALA A 5 -1.44 -5.57 -0.33
CA ALA A 5 -1.87 -4.33 -0.98
C ALA A 5 -2.78 -3.50 -0.06
N ARG A 6 -3.77 -4.12 0.60
CA ARG A 6 -4.62 -3.41 1.58
C ARG A 6 -3.78 -2.84 2.73
N LEU A 7 -2.94 -3.66 3.34
CA LEU A 7 -2.10 -3.27 4.46
C LEU A 7 -1.10 -2.16 4.08
N ALA A 8 -0.55 -2.19 2.86
CA ALA A 8 0.32 -1.13 2.38
C ALA A 8 -0.40 0.23 2.35
N ARG A 9 -1.67 0.26 1.94
CA ARG A 9 -2.48 1.49 1.95
C ARG A 9 -2.96 1.85 3.37
N GLN A 10 -3.51 0.89 4.10
CA GLN A 10 -4.07 1.06 5.45
C GLN A 10 -3.05 1.51 6.50
N HIS A 11 -1.83 0.94 6.46
CA HIS A 11 -0.85 1.14 7.52
C HIS A 11 0.30 2.07 7.14
N ASN A 12 0.62 2.19 5.86
CA ASN A 12 1.78 2.96 5.42
C ASN A 12 1.39 4.18 4.58
N ASP A 13 0.10 4.40 4.36
CA ASP A 13 -0.41 5.43 3.45
C ASP A 13 0.28 5.40 2.07
N ALA A 14 0.60 4.19 1.58
CA ALA A 14 1.35 4.04 0.35
C ALA A 14 0.63 4.78 -0.78
N ASN A 15 1.34 5.65 -1.50
CA ASN A 15 0.83 6.45 -2.62
C ASN A 15 1.24 5.88 -4.00
N VAL A 16 2.18 4.93 -4.01
CA VAL A 16 2.64 4.21 -5.20
C VAL A 16 2.60 2.71 -4.92
N LEU A 17 2.09 1.94 -5.88
CA LEU A 17 2.07 0.48 -5.86
C LEU A 17 2.95 -0.07 -6.98
N ALA A 18 3.94 -0.89 -6.63
CA ALA A 18 4.81 -1.58 -7.59
C ALA A 18 4.39 -3.04 -7.74
N LEU A 19 4.20 -3.50 -8.99
CA LEU A 19 3.76 -4.87 -9.30
C LEU A 19 4.81 -5.61 -10.16
N PRO A 20 5.19 -6.84 -9.80
CA PRO A 20 6.20 -7.59 -10.54
C PRO A 20 5.62 -8.28 -11.78
N ALA A 21 5.73 -7.63 -12.95
CA ALA A 21 5.11 -8.09 -14.20
C ALA A 21 5.49 -9.53 -14.64
N ARG A 22 6.69 -10.01 -14.29
CA ARG A 22 7.13 -11.37 -14.66
C ARG A 22 6.65 -12.48 -13.72
N PHE A 23 6.11 -12.13 -12.55
CA PHE A 23 5.81 -13.06 -11.45
C PHE A 23 4.36 -12.98 -10.99
N MET A 24 3.52 -12.28 -11.74
CA MET A 24 2.12 -12.05 -11.40
C MET A 24 1.31 -12.11 -12.69
N SER A 25 0.23 -12.88 -12.67
CA SER A 25 -0.74 -12.87 -13.78
C SER A 25 -1.57 -11.60 -13.77
N ASP A 26 -2.14 -11.23 -14.92
CA ASP A 26 -2.98 -10.03 -15.05
C ASP A 26 -4.22 -10.08 -14.14
N ASP A 27 -4.82 -11.25 -13.94
CA ASP A 27 -5.97 -11.43 -13.03
C ASP A 27 -5.57 -11.18 -11.56
N GLU A 28 -4.42 -11.73 -11.14
CA GLU A 28 -3.87 -11.47 -9.80
C GLU A 28 -3.52 -9.99 -9.62
N ALA A 29 -2.90 -9.37 -10.62
CA ALA A 29 -2.59 -7.94 -10.61
C ALA A 29 -3.85 -7.09 -10.50
N GLY A 30 -4.91 -7.45 -11.23
CA GLY A 30 -6.22 -6.78 -11.16
C GLY A 30 -6.86 -6.87 -9.77
N LYS A 31 -6.76 -8.03 -9.10
CA LYS A 31 -7.24 -8.19 -7.71
C LYS A 31 -6.42 -7.36 -6.73
N VAL A 32 -5.10 -7.36 -6.86
CA VAL A 32 -4.20 -6.56 -6.00
C VAL A 32 -4.45 -5.07 -6.17
N LEU A 33 -4.63 -4.59 -7.41
CA LEU A 33 -4.99 -3.20 -7.71
C LEU A 33 -6.31 -2.80 -7.06
N LYS A 34 -7.36 -3.61 -7.24
CA LYS A 34 -8.67 -3.37 -6.62
C LYS A 34 -8.57 -3.30 -5.10
N ALA A 35 -7.84 -4.24 -4.49
CA ALA A 35 -7.64 -4.28 -3.06
C ALA A 35 -6.90 -3.04 -2.53
N TRP A 36 -5.88 -2.55 -3.25
CA TRP A 36 -5.14 -1.33 -2.88
C TRP A 36 -5.98 -0.07 -3.01
N PHE A 37 -6.71 0.10 -4.13
CA PHE A 37 -7.57 1.28 -4.35
C PHE A 37 -8.79 1.34 -3.44
N ALA A 38 -9.32 0.19 -3.02
CA ALA A 38 -10.47 0.12 -2.12
C ALA A 38 -10.10 0.31 -0.64
N ALA A 39 -8.81 0.35 -0.31
CA ALA A 39 -8.33 0.51 1.05
C ALA A 39 -8.12 1.99 1.38
N ASP A 40 -8.60 2.41 2.55
CA ASP A 40 -8.34 3.74 3.10
C ASP A 40 -7.24 3.69 4.16
N PHE A 41 -6.49 4.78 4.30
CA PHE A 41 -5.49 4.89 5.35
C PHE A 41 -6.13 4.95 6.74
N GLU A 42 -5.67 4.12 7.67
CA GLU A 42 -6.28 4.01 9.00
C GLU A 42 -5.85 5.11 9.98
N GLY A 43 -4.78 5.85 9.66
CA GLY A 43 -4.27 6.92 10.52
C GLY A 43 -3.87 6.43 11.92
N GLY A 44 -4.18 7.21 12.95
CA GLY A 44 -3.90 6.86 14.35
C GLY A 44 -2.43 6.53 14.61
N ARG A 45 -2.13 5.31 15.08
CA ARG A 45 -0.75 4.86 15.33
C ARG A 45 0.11 4.79 14.06
N HIS A 46 -0.51 4.67 12.89
CA HIS A 46 0.15 4.57 11.60
C HIS A 46 0.65 5.93 11.11
N ALA A 47 -0.16 6.99 11.29
CA ALA A 47 0.23 8.36 10.95
C ALA A 47 1.53 8.78 11.65
N LYS A 48 1.67 8.46 12.96
CA LYS A 48 2.89 8.71 13.73
C LYS A 48 4.14 7.99 13.20
N ARG A 49 3.97 6.91 12.43
CA ARG A 49 5.09 6.19 11.81
C ARG A 49 5.44 6.77 10.45
N VAL A 50 4.43 7.15 9.67
CA VAL A 50 4.61 7.86 8.40
C VAL A 50 5.32 9.19 8.63
N GLU A 51 4.93 9.96 9.65
CA GLU A 51 5.56 11.23 10.02
C GLU A 51 7.06 11.09 10.26
N LYS A 52 7.50 10.03 10.95
CA LYS A 52 8.94 9.75 11.16
C LYS A 52 9.71 9.48 9.87
N ILE A 53 9.04 8.96 8.84
CA ILE A 53 9.66 8.75 7.52
C ILE A 53 9.85 10.13 6.87
N THR A 54 8.82 10.96 6.88
CA THR A 54 8.87 12.33 6.34
C THR A 54 9.92 13.20 7.06
N GLU A 55 10.08 13.05 8.37
CA GLU A 55 11.13 13.72 9.15
C GLU A 55 12.55 13.35 8.69
N ILE A 56 12.77 12.12 8.19
CA ILE A 56 14.09 11.68 7.69
C ILE A 56 14.37 12.23 6.28
N GLU A 57 13.33 12.46 5.49
CA GLU A 57 13.43 12.96 4.11
C GLU A 57 13.71 14.48 4.03
N SER A 58 13.46 15.21 5.13
CA SER A 58 13.59 16.67 5.24
C SER A 58 14.95 17.11 5.77
#